data_AF-G5J393-F1
#
_entry.id   AF-G5J393-F1
#
_cell.length_a   1.000
_cell.length_b   1.000
_cell.length_c   1.000
_cell.angle_alpha   90.00
_cell.angle_beta   90.00
_cell.angle_gamma   90.00
#
_symmetry.space_group_name_H-M   'P 1'
#
loop_
_entity.id
_entity.type
_entity.pdbx_description
1 polymer ?
#
loop_
_entity_poly.entity_id
_entity_poly.type
_entity_poly.pdbx_seq_one_letter_code
_entity_poly.pdbx_strand_id
1 'polypeptide(L)' 'MGMEERPRDENGQFLEQPDSLHPKMIGLRISKNDYPKLMELAKSKGCRPTVLVRQAVTEYLKEHEDNSFNNQ' A
#
# COMPACT_ATOMS: atom_id res chain seq x y z
N MET A 1 -7.79 -30.39 13.50
CA MET A 1 -7.47 -29.19 12.70
C MET A 1 -5.96 -29.00 12.78
N GLY A 2 -5.23 -29.39 11.74
CA GLY A 2 -3.78 -29.18 11.70
C GLY A 2 -3.49 -27.70 11.43
N MET A 3 -2.63 -27.09 12.22
CA MET A 3 -2.07 -25.79 11.88
C MET A 3 -1.16 -26.01 10.67
N GLU A 4 -1.52 -25.48 9.51
CA GLU A 4 -0.62 -25.47 8.34
C GLU A 4 0.68 -24.77 8.74
N GLU A 5 1.78 -25.53 8.76
CA GLU A 5 3.12 -24.99 8.98
C GLU A 5 3.45 -24.02 7.85
N ARG A 6 3.39 -22.71 8.12
CA ARG A 6 3.78 -21.70 7.14
C ARG A 6 5.30 -21.82 6.90
N PRO A 7 5.75 -21.76 5.64
CA PRO A 7 7.16 -21.88 5.32
C PRO A 7 7.94 -20.69 5.89
N ARG A 8 9.12 -20.98 6.44
CA ARG A 8 10.03 -20.01 7.06
C ARG A 8 11.29 -19.87 6.21
N ASP A 9 11.92 -18.70 6.27
CA ASP A 9 13.21 -18.42 5.66
C ASP A 9 14.37 -19.05 6.47
N GLU A 10 15.59 -18.91 5.97
CA GLU A 10 16.81 -19.42 6.62
C GLU A 10 17.08 -18.80 8.01
N ASN A 11 16.39 -17.70 8.34
CA ASN A 11 16.45 -17.01 9.63
C ASN A 11 15.29 -17.39 10.56
N GLY A 12 14.42 -18.33 10.16
CA GLY A 12 13.27 -18.79 10.94
C GLY A 12 12.08 -17.81 10.94
N GLN A 13 12.11 -16.76 10.12
CA GLN A 13 11.00 -15.84 9.92
C GLN A 13 10.02 -16.42 8.90
N PHE A 14 8.73 -16.11 9.01
CA PHE A 14 7.78 -16.51 7.97
C PHE A 14 8.14 -15.83 6.66
N LEU A 15 8.15 -16.57 5.55
CA LEU A 15 8.33 -15.97 4.23
C LEU A 15 7.27 -14.88 4.03
N GLU A 16 7.71 -13.64 3.79
CA GLU A 16 6.80 -12.53 3.52
C GLU A 16 6.01 -12.83 2.25
N GLN A 17 4.68 -12.70 2.34
CA GLN A 17 3.84 -12.80 1.15
C GLN A 17 4.16 -11.63 0.20
N PRO A 18 4.02 -11.78 -1.12
CA PRO A 18 4.32 -10.73 -2.09
C PRO A 18 3.55 -9.41 -1.87
N ASP A 19 2.40 -9.49 -1.20
CA ASP A 19 1.52 -8.39 -0.83
C ASP A 19 1.73 -7.90 0.61
N SER A 20 2.75 -8.40 1.31
CA SER A 20 3.10 -7.96 2.65
C SER A 20 3.51 -6.50 2.62
N LEU A 21 2.77 -5.70 3.37
CA LEU A 21 3.08 -4.29 3.53
C LEU A 21 4.35 -4.15 4.35
N HIS A 22 5.26 -3.31 3.88
CA HIS A 22 6.43 -2.97 4.67
C HIS A 22 5.97 -2.40 6.03
N PRO A 23 6.52 -2.86 7.17
CA PRO A 23 6.07 -2.49 8.51
C PRO A 23 6.30 -1.01 8.90
N LYS A 24 6.87 -0.20 8.00
CA LYS A 24 7.17 1.21 8.29
C LYS A 24 5.90 2.04 8.11
N MET A 25 5.53 2.79 9.13
CA MET A 25 4.44 3.77 9.04
C MET A 25 4.96 5.10 8.51
N ILE A 26 4.26 5.65 7.50
CA ILE A 26 4.51 7.00 6.99
C ILE A 26 3.34 7.88 7.42
N GLY A 27 3.63 8.92 8.21
CA GLY A 27 2.64 9.94 8.58
C GLY A 27 2.46 10.95 7.46
N LEU A 28 1.25 11.04 6.89
CA LEU A 28 0.93 11.98 5.82
C LEU A 28 0.22 13.22 6.39
N ARG A 29 0.70 14.41 6.01
CA ARG A 29 0.00 15.68 6.27
C ARG A 29 -0.79 16.08 5.04
N ILE A 30 -2.10 16.23 5.18
CA ILE A 30 -3.01 16.63 4.11
C ILE A 30 -3.54 18.03 4.41
N SER A 31 -3.74 18.84 3.38
CA SER A 31 -4.34 20.16 3.54
C SER A 31 -5.76 20.03 4.15
N LYS A 32 -6.18 21.04 4.92
CA LYS A 32 -7.53 21.08 5.50
C LYS A 32 -8.63 21.08 4.43
N ASN A 33 -8.32 21.56 3.22
CA ASN A 33 -9.26 21.64 2.11
C ASN A 33 -9.42 20.30 1.37
N ASP A 34 -8.38 19.48 1.36
CA ASP A 34 -8.38 18.21 0.62
C ASP A 34 -8.74 17.00 1.48
N TYR A 35 -8.54 17.09 2.80
CA TYR A 35 -8.92 16.03 3.72
C TYR A 35 -10.42 15.64 3.61
N PRO A 36 -11.39 16.59 3.57
CA PRO A 36 -12.79 16.23 3.37
C PRO A 36 -13.04 15.52 2.04
N LYS A 37 -12.37 15.94 0.96
CA LYS A 37 -12.48 15.32 -0.37
C LYS A 37 -11.97 13.87 -0.36
N LEU A 38 -10.85 13.62 0.32
CA LEU A 38 -10.33 12.27 0.50
C LEU A 38 -11.33 11.37 1.23
N MET A 39 -11.92 11.88 2.32
CA MET A 39 -12.89 11.12 3.12
C MET A 39 -14.15 10.79 2.32
N GLU A 40 -14.65 11.76 1.55
CA GLU A 40 -15.81 11.58 0.68
C GLU A 40 -15.52 10.55 -0.43
N LEU A 41 -14.34 10.64 -1.06
CA LEU A 41 -13.92 9.69 -2.09
C LEU A 41 -13.72 8.28 -1.54
N ALA A 42 -13.16 8.13 -0.34
CA ALA A 42 -13.02 6.83 0.31
C ALA A 42 -14.40 6.23 0.62
N LYS A 43 -15.34 7.06 1.08
CA LYS A 43 -16.72 6.65 1.34
C LYS A 43 -17.43 6.20 0.07
N SER A 44 -17.32 6.95 -1.03
CA SER A 44 -17.96 6.60 -2.31
C SER A 44 -17.39 5.30 -2.90
N LYS A 45 -16.10 5.02 -2.68
CA LYS A 45 -15.45 3.75 -3.06
C LYS A 45 -15.68 2.61 -2.07
N GLY A 46 -16.36 2.84 -0.95
CA GLY A 46 -16.63 1.81 0.07
C GLY A 46 -15.37 1.29 0.77
N CYS A 47 -14.29 2.08 0.84
CA CYS A 47 -13.01 1.67 1.41
C CYS A 47 -12.55 2.61 2.54
N ARG A 48 -11.54 2.18 3.30
CA ARG A 48 -10.91 3.04 4.31
C ARG A 48 -10.01 4.08 3.63
N PRO A 49 -9.90 5.31 4.16
CA PRO A 49 -8.99 6.33 3.61
C PRO A 49 -7.55 5.85 3.45
N THR A 50 -7.06 5.03 4.38
CA THR A 50 -5.71 4.43 4.31
C THR A 50 -5.53 3.50 3.11
N VAL A 51 -6.57 2.77 2.72
CA VAL A 51 -6.57 1.90 1.54
C VAL A 51 -6.53 2.74 0.27
N LEU A 52 -7.35 3.79 0.22
CA LEU A 52 -7.37 4.72 -0.90
C LEU A 52 -6.01 5.43 -1.09
N VAL A 53 -5.40 5.91 0.00
CA VAL A 53 -4.06 6.53 -0.05
C VAL A 53 -3.01 5.54 -0.53
N ARG A 54 -3.07 4.28 -0.09
CA ARG A 54 -2.16 3.24 -0.58
C ARG A 54 -2.31 3.02 -2.07
N GLN A 55 -3.54 2.89 -2.56
CA GLN A 55 -3.83 2.72 -3.98
C GLN A 55 -3.26 3.89 -4.80
N ALA A 56 -3.51 5.13 -4.36
CA ALA A 56 -3.00 6.32 -5.03
C ALA A 56 -1.46 6.35 -5.10
N VAL A 57 -0.78 5.98 -4.00
CA VAL A 57 0.69 5.87 -4.00
C VAL A 57 1.17 4.79 -4.96
N THR A 58 0.53 3.61 -4.96
CA THR A 58 0.89 2.52 -5.87
C THR A 58 0.69 2.89 -7.34
N GLU A 59 -0.43 3.53 -7.67
CA GLU A 59 -0.71 4.01 -9.02
C GLU A 59 0.33 5.03 -9.47
N TYR A 60 0.62 6.02 -8.62
CA TYR A 60 1.62 7.05 -8.90
C TYR A 60 3.03 6.48 -9.12
N LEU A 61 3.44 5.50 -8.30
CA LEU A 61 4.74 4.84 -8.48
C LEU A 61 4.80 4.05 -9.80
N LYS A 62 3.74 3.31 -10.15
CA LYS A 62 3.68 2.58 -11.43
C LYS A 62 3.82 3.52 -12.64
N GLU A 63 3.10 4.63 -12.63
CA GLU A 63 3.20 5.66 -13.69
C GLU A 63 4.63 6.20 -13.85
N HIS A 64 5.41 6.24 -12.78
CA HIS A 64 6.78 6.74 -12.82
C HIS A 64 7.85 5.67 -13.05
N GLU A 65 7.59 4.41 -12.71
CA GLU A 65 8.43 3.27 -13.10
C GLU A 65 8.40 3.07 -14.62
N ASP A 66 7.21 3.12 -15.23
CA ASP A 66 7.03 2.96 -16.69
C ASP A 66 7.71 4.09 -17.49
N ASN A 67 7.74 5.31 -16.94
CA ASN A 67 8.41 6.45 -17.56
C ASN A 67 9.95 6.45 -17.39
N SER A 68 10.47 5.69 -16.42
CA SER A 68 11.90 5.59 -16.17
C SER A 68 12.58 4.56 -17.09
N PHE A 69 11.83 3.55 -17.56
CA PHE A 69 12.32 2.55 -18.51
C PHE A 69 12.40 3.02 -19.97
N ASN A 70 11.73 4.13 -20.34
CA ASN A 70 11.76 4.69 -21.70
C ASN A 70 12.84 5.79 -21.89
N ASN A 71 13.68 6.04 -20.90
CA ASN A 71 14.78 7.03 -20.96
C ASN A 71 16.17 6.42 -20.71
N GLN A 72 16.34 5.11 -20.93
CA GLN A 72 17.65 4.46 -21.08
C GLN A 72 17.83 3.95 -22.51
#